data_AF-A0A1I7NJS0-F1
#
_entry.id   AF-A0A1I7NJS0-F1
#
_cell.length_a   1.000
_cell.length_b   1.000
_cell.length_c   1.000
_cell.angle_alpha   90.00
_cell.angle_beta   90.00
_cell.angle_gamma   90.00
#
_symmetry.space_group_name_H-M   'P 1'
#
loop_
_entity.id
_entity.type
_entity.pdbx_description
1 polymer ?
#
loop_
_entity_poly.entity_id
_entity_poly.type
_entity_poly.pdbx_seq_one_letter_code
_entity_poly.pdbx_strand_id
1 'polypeptide(L)' 'MSGGVLFEFVQMGQVMRVAAIDEATGTEVFIVAPVNATRLQMERVAMAKLRRKLGEQQPIPSRPSGRYA' A
#
# COMPACT_ATOMS: atom_id res chain seq x y z
N MET A 1 6.05 -2.06 23.41
CA MET A 1 5.86 -2.81 22.16
C MET A 1 5.65 -1.80 21.06
N SER A 2 6.71 -1.49 20.31
CA SER A 2 6.71 -0.57 19.19
C SER A 2 6.16 -1.31 17.97
N GLY A 3 4.89 -1.11 17.63
CA GLY A 3 4.30 -1.68 16.41
C GLY A 3 4.74 -0.87 15.20
N GLY A 4 5.75 -1.36 14.48
CA GLY A 4 6.19 -0.81 13.21
C GLY A 4 5.50 -1.47 12.01
N VAL A 5 5.77 -0.93 10.82
CA VAL A 5 5.43 -1.58 9.55
C VAL A 5 6.72 -1.94 8.83
N LEU A 6 6.88 -3.21 8.51
CA LEU A 6 8.00 -3.72 7.74
C LEU A 6 7.67 -3.69 6.25
N PHE A 7 8.65 -3.33 5.41
CA PHE A 7 8.50 -3.32 3.97
C PHE A 7 9.51 -4.25 3.29
N GLU A 8 9.03 -5.12 2.41
CA GLU A 8 9.87 -5.94 1.53
C GLU A 8 9.74 -5.44 0.09
N PHE A 9 10.86 -5.29 -0.62
CA PHE A 9 10.89 -4.88 -2.03
C PHE A 9 11.53 -6.00 -2.85
N VAL A 10 10.78 -6.54 -3.81
CA VAL A 10 11.26 -7.58 -4.72
C VAL A 10 11.04 -7.15 -6.15
N GLN A 11 12.13 -6.91 -6.88
CA GLN A 11 12.06 -6.60 -8.30
C GLN A 11 11.77 -7.87 -9.12
N MET A 12 10.74 -7.81 -9.96
CA MET A 12 10.32 -8.88 -10.86
C MET A 12 10.28 -8.31 -12.28
N GLY A 13 11.44 -8.32 -12.97
CA GLY A 13 11.57 -7.69 -14.28
C GLY A 13 11.37 -6.17 -14.23
N GLN A 14 10.32 -5.68 -14.89
CA GLN A 14 9.97 -4.25 -15.00
C GLN A 14 9.03 -3.74 -13.90
N VAL A 15 8.67 -4.60 -12.94
CA VAL A 15 7.84 -4.23 -11.81
C VAL A 15 8.54 -4.50 -10.49
N MET A 16 8.12 -3.77 -9.46
CA MET A 16 8.50 -3.95 -8.06
C MET A 16 7.29 -4.49 -7.30
N ARG A 17 7.42 -5.67 -6.70
CA ARG A 17 6.48 -6.17 -5.69
C ARG A 17 6.90 -5.58 -4.35
N VAL A 18 5.97 -4.96 -3.65
CA VAL A 18 6.23 -4.39 -2.32
C VAL A 18 5.27 -4.99 -1.31
N ALA A 19 5.78 -5.70 -0.32
CA ALA A 19 5.00 -6.16 0.83
C ALA A 19 5.05 -5.12 1.95
N ALA A 20 3.94 -4.93 2.66
CA ALA A 20 3.86 -4.16 3.89
C ALA A 20 3.24 -5.06 4.97
N ILE A 21 3.93 -5.21 6.09
CA ILE A 21 3.58 -6.13 7.17
C ILE A 21 3.47 -5.33 8.46
N ASP A 22 2.30 -5.38 9.10
CA ASP A 22 2.11 -4.86 10.46
C ASP A 22 2.74 -5.81 11.48
N GLU A 23 3.71 -5.34 12.26
CA GLU A 23 4.45 -6.17 13.22
C GLU A 23 3.56 -6.71 14.35
N ALA A 24 2.54 -5.97 14.76
CA ALA A 24 1.70 -6.32 15.90
C ALA A 24 0.70 -7.43 15.58
N THR A 25 0.09 -7.39 14.39
CA THR A 25 -0.95 -8.32 13.96
C THR A 25 -0.45 -9.40 13.01
N GLY A 26 0.72 -9.20 12.39
CA GLY A 26 1.21 -10.04 11.30
C GLY A 26 0.43 -9.85 10.00
N THR A 27 -0.44 -8.83 9.91
CA THR A 27 -1.22 -8.57 8.69
C THR A 27 -0.32 -8.11 7.57
N GLU A 28 -0.31 -8.87 6.47
CA GLU A 28 0.46 -8.56 5.27
C GLU A 28 -0.45 -8.13 4.11
N VAL A 29 0.01 -7.13 3.36
CA VAL A 29 -0.52 -6.80 2.04
C VAL A 29 0.63 -6.61 1.06
N PHE A 30 0.39 -6.86 -0.23
CA PHE A 30 1.34 -6.54 -1.28
C PHE A 30 0.76 -5.58 -2.32
N ILE A 31 1.63 -4.79 -2.95
CA ILE A 31 1.33 -4.00 -4.14
C ILE A 31 2.30 -4.36 -5.26
N VAL A 32 1.93 -3.99 -6.49
CA VAL A 32 2.83 -4.03 -7.64
C VAL A 32 2.94 -2.61 -8.16
N ALA A 33 4.17 -2.14 -8.33
CA ALA A 33 4.48 -0.82 -8.84
C ALA A 33 5.46 -0.92 -10.02
N PRO A 34 5.52 0.09 -10.91
CA PRO A 34 6.61 0.21 -11.87
C PRO A 34 7.97 0.26 -11.18
N VAL A 35 9.01 -0.33 -11.79
CA VAL A 35 10.37 -0.31 -11.21
C VAL A 35 10.95 1.09 -11.04
N ASN A 36 10.45 2.08 -11.80
CA ASN A 36 10.88 3.48 -11.72
C ASN A 36 10.09 4.33 -10.70
N ALA A 37 9.11 3.74 -9.99
CA ALA A 37 8.44 4.43 -8.89
C ALA A 37 9.41 4.66 -7.73
N THR A 38 9.28 5.78 -7.03
CA THR A 38 10.17 6.05 -5.89
C THR A 38 9.79 5.17 -4.70
N ARG A 39 10.76 4.82 -3.86
CA ARG A 39 10.53 4.07 -2.62
C ARG A 39 9.41 4.67 -1.77
N LEU A 40 9.44 6.00 -1.58
CA LEU A 40 8.43 6.72 -0.81
C LEU A 40 7.01 6.60 -1.41
N GLN A 41 6.87 6.63 -2.74
CA GLN A 41 5.58 6.42 -3.40
C GLN A 41 5.05 5.01 -3.16
N MET A 42 5.91 4.00 -3.29
CA MET A 42 5.54 2.61 -3.08
C MET A 42 5.14 2.34 -1.63
N GLU A 43 5.92 2.82 -0.65
CA GLU A 43 5.61 2.72 0.78
C GLU A 43 4.27 3.38 1.11
N ARG A 44 3.99 4.57 0.56
CA ARG A 44 2.71 5.26 0.77
C ARG A 44 1.51 4.45 0.30
N VAL A 45 1.60 3.85 -0.88
CA VAL A 45 0.49 3.05 -1.45
C VAL A 45 0.33 1.74 -0.67
N ALA A 46 1.43 1.07 -0.33
CA ALA A 46 1.41 -0.16 0.45
C ALA A 46 0.87 0.08 1.89
N MET A 47 1.31 1.17 2.54
CA MET A 47 0.79 1.61 3.84
C MET A 47 -0.71 1.91 3.78
N ALA A 48 -1.18 2.66 2.77
CA ALA A 48 -2.61 2.95 2.61
C ALA A 48 -3.45 1.66 2.44
N LYS A 49 -2.92 0.68 1.70
CA LYS A 49 -3.56 -0.63 1.55
C LYS A 49 -3.58 -1.42 2.86
N LEU A 50 -2.48 -1.39 3.64
CA LEU A 50 -2.38 -2.06 4.93
C LEU A 50 -3.37 -1.47 5.94
N ARG A 51 -3.40 -0.14 6.08
CA ARG A 51 -4.36 0.59 6.93
C ARG A 51 -5.80 0.23 6.59
N ARG A 52 -6.14 0.23 5.30
CA ARG A 52 -7.47 -0.20 4.84
C ARG A 52 -7.78 -1.65 5.22
N LYS A 53 -6.80 -2.56 5.16
CA LYS A 53 -6.95 -3.97 5.56
C LYS A 53 -7.15 -4.12 7.07
N LEU A 54 -6.49 -3.28 7.86
CA LEU A 54 -6.63 -3.18 9.31
C LEU A 54 -7.96 -2.51 9.75
N GLY A 55 -8.75 -2.01 8.80
CA GLY A 55 -10.05 -1.39 9.09
C GLY A 55 -9.98 0.10 9.42
N GLU A 56 -8.82 0.75 9.24
CA GLU A 56 -8.72 2.20 9.32
C GLU A 56 -9.49 2.83 8.16
N GLN A 57 -10.54 3.59 8.50
CA GLN A 57 -11.34 4.29 7.51
C GLN A 57 -10.54 5.48 6.95
N GLN A 58 -9.87 5.28 5.82
CA GLN A 58 -9.44 6.41 5.00
C GLN A 58 -10.72 7.08 4.46
N PRO A 59 -10.91 8.41 4.61
CA PRO A 59 -12.07 9.08 4.05
C PRO A 59 -12.15 8.78 2.56
N ILE A 60 -13.24 8.14 2.15
CA ILE A 60 -13.51 7.85 0.75
C ILE A 60 -13.67 9.22 0.08
N PRO A 61 -12.78 9.64 -0.83
CA PRO A 61 -13.02 10.88 -1.57
C PRO A 61 -14.36 10.71 -2.29
N SER A 62 -15.29 11.63 -2.05
CA SER A 62 -16.57 11.66 -2.72
C SER A 62 -16.29 11.63 -4.22
N ARG A 63 -16.68 10.55 -4.89
CA ARG A 63 -16.60 10.50 -6.36
C ARG A 63 -17.48 11.64 -6.86
N PRO A 64 -16.95 12.62 -7.62
CA PRO A 64 -17.83 13.56 -8.28
C PRO A 64 -18.78 12.73 -9.14
N SER A 65 -20.08 12.91 -8.94
CA SER A 65 -21.13 12.29 -9.74
C SER A 65 -21.08 12.87 -11.15
N GLY A 66 -20.09 12.47 -11.92
CA GLY A 66 -19.86 12.82 -13.30
C GLY A 66 -20.38 11.71 -14.20
N ARG A 67 -21.41 12.04 -14.96
CA ARG A 67 -22.00 11.24 -16.03
C ARG A 67 -20.87 10.84 -17.00
N TYR A 68 -20.59 9.54 -17.11
CA TYR A 68 -19.86 9.03 -18.27
C TYR A 68 -20.81 9.19 -19.47
N ALA A 69 -20.54 10.20 -20.29
CA ALA A 69 -21.21 10.45 -21.56
C ALA A 69 -20.20 10.22 -22.68
#